data_AF-A0A7R9SWX0-F1
#
_entry.id   AF-A0A7R9SWX0-F1
#
_cell.length_a   1.000
_cell.length_b   1.000
_cell.length_c   1.000
_cell.angle_alpha   90.00
_cell.angle_beta   90.00
_cell.angle_gamma   90.00
#
_symmetry.space_group_name_H-M   'P 1'
#
loop_
_entity.id
_entity.type
_entity.pdbx_description
1 polymer ?
#
loop_
_entity_poly.entity_id
_entity_poly.type
_entity_poly.pdbx_seq_one_letter_code
_entity_poly.pdbx_strand_id
1 'polypeptide(L)'
;YTQEFYKNVVKRKLKPDGIFVTQSGPCGHLSHTEVYTTIHNTLRTVFAKVVPYAAHVPSFADTWGWQLCFTEGALAAAKANGGDPLLTQDKLDALIAERFGPDGLSFLDGRTIHGVASLNKGVRKSLENETAIYTVDNPVFIHGSGIKTLV
;
A
#
# COMPACT_ATOMS: atom_id res chain seq x y z
N TYR A 1 10.06 8.80 -1.49
CA TYR A 1 9.60 7.52 -2.08
C TYR A 1 10.74 6.69 -2.69
N THR A 2 12.03 7.00 -2.45
CA THR A 2 13.12 6.24 -3.07
C THR A 2 13.46 4.95 -2.32
N GLN A 3 14.05 4.00 -3.03
CA GLN A 3 14.54 2.73 -2.49
C GLN A 3 15.51 2.96 -1.34
N GLU A 4 16.43 3.91 -1.46
CA GLU A 4 17.45 4.24 -0.46
C GLU A 4 16.80 4.78 0.81
N PHE A 5 15.78 5.63 0.69
CA PHE A 5 15.02 6.11 1.85
C PHE A 5 14.34 4.95 2.58
N TYR A 6 13.64 4.08 1.85
CA TYR A 6 12.97 2.94 2.46
C TYR A 6 13.96 1.95 3.09
N LYS A 7 15.06 1.65 2.42
CA LYS A 7 16.07 0.68 2.86
C LYS A 7 16.92 1.20 4.02
N ASN A 8 17.44 2.42 3.90
CA ASN A 8 18.46 2.94 4.82
C ASN A 8 17.88 3.78 5.96
N VAL A 9 16.64 4.26 5.84
CA VAL A 9 15.98 5.06 6.88
C VAL A 9 14.80 4.29 7.46
N VAL A 10 13.75 4.02 6.67
CA VAL A 10 12.49 3.47 7.18
C VAL A 10 12.70 2.08 7.79
N LYS A 11 13.21 1.12 7.00
CA LYS A 11 13.34 -0.29 7.45
C LYS A 11 14.26 -0.43 8.67
N ARG A 12 15.29 0.43 8.80
CA ARG A 12 16.21 0.42 9.96
C ARG A 12 15.60 0.96 11.24
N LYS A 13 14.51 1.72 11.16
CA LYS A 13 13.82 2.31 12.31
C LYS A 13 12.60 1.50 12.76
N LEU A 14 12.20 0.51 11.97
CA LEU A 14 11.16 -0.44 12.36
C LEU A 14 11.70 -1.46 13.35
N LYS A 15 10.82 -1.93 14.24
CA LYS A 15 11.07 -3.17 15.01
C LYS A 15 11.21 -4.35 14.04
N PRO A 16 11.83 -5.48 14.47
CA PRO A 16 11.96 -6.67 13.63
C PRO A 16 10.64 -7.17 13.04
N ASP A 17 9.55 -7.05 13.80
CA ASP A 17 8.17 -7.40 13.44
C ASP A 17 7.34 -6.20 12.95
N GLY A 18 8.00 -5.09 12.65
CA GLY A 18 7.35 -3.85 12.22
C GLY A 18 6.72 -3.98 10.85
N ILE A 19 5.63 -3.21 10.67
CA ILE A 19 4.91 -3.07 9.42
C ILE A 19 4.97 -1.59 9.01
N PHE A 20 5.13 -1.33 7.72
CA PHE A 20 5.09 0.02 7.16
C PHE A 20 3.88 0.18 6.24
N VAL A 21 3.25 1.35 6.25
CA VAL A 21 2.17 1.69 5.33
C VAL A 21 2.41 3.08 4.75
N THR A 22 2.12 3.23 3.46
CA THR A 22 2.13 4.54 2.79
C THR A 22 0.96 4.65 1.84
N GLN A 23 0.40 5.86 1.71
CA GLN A 23 -0.38 6.22 0.53
C GLN A 23 0.55 6.17 -0.69
N SER A 24 0.00 5.79 -1.84
CA SER A 24 0.76 5.56 -3.08
C SER A 24 0.08 6.13 -4.31
N GLY A 25 -0.64 7.24 -4.15
CA GLY A 25 -1.23 8.00 -5.26
C GLY A 25 -2.50 7.39 -5.89
N PRO A 26 -2.92 7.92 -7.05
CA PRO A 26 -4.06 7.43 -7.81
C PRO A 26 -3.91 5.94 -8.17
N CYS A 27 -5.01 5.20 -8.10
CA CYS A 27 -5.10 3.78 -8.44
C CYS A 27 -6.34 3.48 -9.30
N GLY A 28 -6.82 4.47 -10.05
CA GLY A 28 -7.87 4.30 -11.05
C GLY A 28 -7.41 3.42 -12.20
N HIS A 29 -8.37 3.01 -13.04
CA HIS A 29 -8.09 2.09 -14.16
C HIS A 29 -6.98 2.59 -15.09
N LEU A 30 -6.83 3.90 -15.26
CA LEU A 30 -5.78 4.51 -16.08
C LEU A 30 -4.70 5.21 -15.25
N SER A 31 -5.07 5.78 -14.10
CA SER A 31 -4.18 6.61 -13.27
C SER A 31 -3.21 5.79 -12.41
N HIS A 32 -3.43 4.49 -12.22
CA HIS A 32 -2.55 3.63 -11.42
C HIS A 32 -1.10 3.51 -11.95
N THR A 33 -0.86 3.80 -13.23
CA THR A 33 0.50 3.76 -13.80
C THR A 33 1.28 5.05 -13.59
N GLU A 34 0.66 6.11 -13.04
CA GLU A 34 1.34 7.39 -12.80
C GLU A 34 2.42 7.26 -11.74
N VAL A 35 2.06 6.67 -10.58
CA VAL A 35 3.00 6.44 -9.47
C VAL A 35 2.72 5.17 -8.68
N TYR A 36 1.47 4.68 -8.65
CA TYR A 36 1.08 3.58 -7.77
C TYR A 36 1.87 2.30 -8.05
N THR A 37 2.02 1.93 -9.32
CA THR A 37 2.83 0.77 -9.73
C THR A 37 4.30 0.94 -9.36
N THR A 38 4.91 2.10 -9.67
CA THR A 38 6.32 2.36 -9.40
C THR A 38 6.61 2.39 -7.89
N ILE A 39 5.72 2.97 -7.07
CA ILE A 39 5.84 2.93 -5.60
C ILE A 39 5.77 1.49 -5.10
N HIS A 40 4.81 0.70 -5.60
CA HIS A 40 4.69 -0.72 -5.25
C HIS A 40 5.97 -1.50 -5.58
N ASN A 41 6.47 -1.36 -6.81
CA ASN A 41 7.67 -2.06 -7.25
C ASN A 41 8.91 -1.63 -6.45
N THR A 42 9.04 -0.33 -6.15
CA THR A 42 10.11 0.18 -5.28
C THR A 42 10.05 -0.47 -3.89
N LEU A 43 8.88 -0.54 -3.25
CA LEU A 43 8.74 -1.14 -1.93
C LEU A 43 9.05 -2.65 -1.94
N ARG A 44 8.71 -3.37 -3.03
CA ARG A 44 9.03 -4.79 -3.20
C ARG A 44 10.52 -5.08 -3.21
N THR A 45 11.37 -4.10 -3.56
CA THR A 45 12.83 -4.26 -3.50
C THR A 45 13.40 -4.14 -2.08
N VAL A 46 12.58 -3.72 -1.11
CA VAL A 46 13.02 -3.41 0.26
C VAL A 46 12.34 -4.29 1.32
N PHE A 47 11.04 -4.56 1.16
CA PHE A 47 10.24 -5.32 2.12
C PHE A 47 9.97 -6.75 1.64
N ALA A 48 9.80 -7.67 2.58
CA ALA A 48 9.64 -9.10 2.27
C ALA A 48 8.29 -9.43 1.62
N LYS A 49 7.23 -8.72 2.01
CA LYS A 49 5.91 -8.78 1.36
C LYS A 49 5.33 -7.38 1.29
N VAL A 50 4.75 -7.03 0.15
CA VAL A 50 4.00 -5.79 -0.06
C VAL A 50 2.61 -6.16 -0.53
N VAL A 51 1.59 -5.74 0.21
CA VAL A 51 0.18 -5.94 -0.12
C VAL A 51 -0.37 -4.60 -0.64
N PRO A 52 -0.61 -4.48 -1.95
CA PRO A 52 -1.22 -3.29 -2.52
C PRO A 52 -2.72 -3.32 -2.24
N TYR A 53 -3.29 -2.19 -1.83
CA TYR A 53 -4.74 -2.06 -1.65
C TYR A 53 -5.21 -0.68 -2.12
N ALA A 54 -6.48 -0.57 -2.44
CA ALA A 54 -7.05 0.65 -3.00
C ALA A 54 -8.55 0.78 -2.70
N ALA A 55 -9.01 2.01 -2.54
CA ALA A 55 -10.41 2.33 -2.30
C ALA A 55 -10.81 3.59 -3.04
N HIS A 56 -12.08 3.69 -3.43
CA HIS A 56 -12.61 4.92 -4.01
C HIS A 56 -12.69 6.02 -2.94
N VAL A 57 -12.16 7.20 -3.26
CA VAL A 57 -12.25 8.39 -2.41
C VAL A 57 -13.10 9.42 -3.16
N PRO A 58 -14.38 9.63 -2.75
CA PRO A 58 -15.33 10.42 -3.54
C PRO A 58 -14.85 11.84 -3.84
N SER A 59 -14.24 12.52 -2.87
CA SER A 59 -13.73 13.88 -3.04
C SER A 59 -12.52 13.98 -3.97
N PHE A 60 -11.85 12.87 -4.26
CA PHE A 60 -10.73 12.83 -5.20
C PHE A 60 -11.19 12.50 -6.62
N ALA A 61 -12.46 12.13 -6.79
CA ALA A 61 -13.03 11.64 -8.05
C ALA A 61 -12.25 10.47 -8.68
N ASP A 62 -11.54 9.68 -7.86
CA ASP A 62 -10.77 8.52 -8.30
C ASP A 62 -10.62 7.47 -7.19
N THR A 63 -10.09 6.30 -7.56
CA THR A 63 -9.56 5.32 -6.63
C THR A 63 -8.19 5.78 -6.13
N TRP A 64 -7.96 5.71 -4.82
CA TRP A 64 -6.66 6.00 -4.22
C TRP A 64 -6.02 4.73 -3.69
N GLY A 65 -4.70 4.67 -3.76
CA GLY A 65 -3.92 3.48 -3.44
C GLY A 65 -3.06 3.64 -2.19
N TRP A 66 -2.80 2.51 -1.54
CA TRP A 66 -1.86 2.37 -0.43
C TRP A 66 -1.08 1.05 -0.54
N GLN A 67 0.04 0.97 0.19
CA GLN A 67 0.93 -0.19 0.21
C GLN A 67 1.20 -0.61 1.65
N LEU A 68 0.81 -1.84 2.00
CA LEU A 68 1.08 -2.44 3.31
C LEU A 68 2.31 -3.34 3.22
N CYS A 69 3.38 -2.99 3.93
CA CYS A 69 4.71 -3.57 3.79
C CYS A 69 5.10 -4.33 5.05
N PHE A 70 5.37 -5.63 4.90
CA PHE A 70 5.79 -6.51 5.99
C PHE A 70 7.29 -6.74 5.93
N THR A 71 7.93 -6.61 7.09
CA THR A 71 9.31 -7.06 7.31
C THR A 71 9.37 -8.58 7.41
N GLU A 72 10.58 -9.12 7.34
CA GLU A 72 10.86 -10.54 7.51
C GLU A 72 10.37 -11.05 8.88
N GLY A 73 10.60 -10.28 9.95
CA GLY A 73 10.13 -10.65 11.28
C GLY A 73 8.61 -10.57 11.42
N ALA A 74 7.94 -9.63 10.72
CA ALA A 74 6.48 -9.56 10.72
C ALA A 74 5.86 -10.82 10.06
N LEU A 75 6.46 -11.28 8.96
CA LEU A 75 6.04 -12.52 8.30
C LEU A 75 6.34 -13.75 9.17
N ALA A 76 7.48 -13.79 9.84
CA ALA A 76 7.82 -14.86 10.77
C ALA A 76 6.84 -14.93 11.95
N ALA A 77 6.48 -13.79 12.53
CA ALA A 77 5.49 -13.69 13.61
C ALA A 77 4.10 -14.15 13.15
N ALA A 78 3.65 -13.74 11.97
CA ALA A 78 2.38 -14.20 11.40
C ALA A 78 2.36 -15.72 11.19
N LYS A 79 3.45 -16.28 10.64
CA LYS A 79 3.60 -17.72 10.44
C LYS A 79 3.64 -18.50 11.75
N ALA A 80 4.34 -18.00 12.77
CA ALA A 80 4.39 -18.62 14.10
C ALA A 80 2.99 -18.70 14.75
N ASN A 81 2.13 -17.71 14.47
CA ASN A 81 0.74 -17.68 14.89
C ASN A 81 -0.23 -18.40 13.91
N GLY A 82 0.32 -19.20 12.99
CA GLY A 82 -0.43 -20.06 12.07
C GLY A 82 -1.30 -19.33 11.05
N GLY A 83 -0.97 -18.08 10.69
CA GLY A 83 -1.85 -17.23 9.87
C GLY A 83 -1.16 -16.53 8.69
N ASP A 84 -1.99 -16.03 7.77
CA ASP A 84 -1.57 -15.02 6.79
C ASP A 84 -1.30 -13.69 7.52
N PRO A 85 -0.25 -12.93 7.15
CA PRO A 85 0.01 -11.60 7.71
C PRO A 85 -1.15 -10.59 7.56
N LEU A 86 -2.06 -10.75 6.59
CA LEU A 86 -3.26 -9.92 6.44
C LEU A 86 -4.40 -10.29 7.41
N LEU A 87 -4.27 -11.43 8.11
CA LEU A 87 -5.28 -12.01 8.99
C LEU A 87 -6.57 -12.42 8.26
N THR A 88 -7.37 -13.27 8.91
CA THR A 88 -8.71 -13.63 8.43
C THR A 88 -9.69 -12.49 8.73
N GLN A 89 -10.81 -12.44 8.01
CA GLN A 89 -11.86 -11.42 8.21
C GLN A 89 -12.33 -11.42 9.69
N ASP A 90 -12.66 -12.59 10.23
CA ASP A 90 -13.09 -12.72 11.63
C ASP A 90 -12.02 -12.24 12.63
N LYS A 91 -10.72 -12.49 12.37
CA LYS A 91 -9.64 -12.00 13.23
C LYS A 91 -9.51 -10.49 13.15
N LEU A 92 -9.68 -9.91 11.96
CA LEU A 92 -9.70 -8.46 11.79
C LEU A 92 -10.88 -7.83 12.52
N ASP A 93 -12.08 -8.39 12.39
CA ASP A 93 -13.28 -7.90 13.07
C ASP A 93 -13.14 -7.98 14.59
N ALA A 94 -12.63 -9.10 15.10
CA ALA A 94 -12.35 -9.26 16.52
C ALA A 94 -11.35 -8.21 17.03
N LEU A 95 -10.25 -7.99 16.32
CA LEU A 95 -9.25 -6.98 16.67
C LEU A 95 -9.78 -5.54 16.56
N ILE A 96 -10.65 -5.27 15.59
CA ILE A 96 -11.30 -3.97 15.44
C ILE A 96 -12.20 -3.70 16.65
N ALA A 97 -13.06 -4.66 17.01
CA ALA A 97 -13.92 -4.56 18.18
C ALA A 97 -13.13 -4.41 19.48
N GLU A 98 -12.04 -5.19 19.64
CA GLU A 98 -11.16 -5.13 20.81
C GLU A 98 -10.51 -3.75 20.97
N ARG A 99 -10.06 -3.12 19.87
CA ARG A 99 -9.23 -1.91 19.91
C ARG A 99 -10.02 -0.61 19.77
N PHE A 100 -11.14 -0.64 19.06
CA PHE A 100 -11.94 0.54 18.74
C PHE A 100 -13.32 0.51 19.41
N GLY A 101 -13.67 -0.57 20.11
CA GLY A 101 -14.92 -0.69 20.85
C GLY A 101 -16.11 -1.11 19.97
N PRO A 102 -17.33 -1.12 20.56
CA PRO A 102 -18.53 -1.65 19.91
C PRO A 102 -19.01 -0.82 18.71
N ASP A 103 -18.69 0.48 18.67
CA ASP A 103 -19.04 1.38 17.56
C ASP A 103 -18.18 1.11 16.30
N GLY A 104 -17.03 0.45 16.47
CA GLY A 104 -16.16 0.01 15.37
C GLY A 104 -15.57 1.15 14.54
N LEU A 105 -15.37 0.88 13.25
CA LEU A 105 -14.89 1.84 12.25
C LEU A 105 -15.99 2.09 11.22
N SER A 106 -16.07 3.32 10.70
CA SER A 106 -17.12 3.71 9.75
C SER A 106 -16.96 3.13 8.33
N PHE A 107 -15.76 2.70 7.97
CA PHE A 107 -15.44 2.19 6.63
C PHE A 107 -14.79 0.80 6.64
N LEU A 108 -13.96 0.49 7.63
CA LEU A 108 -13.15 -0.73 7.63
C LEU A 108 -13.73 -1.80 8.53
N ASP A 109 -14.04 -2.95 7.94
CA ASP A 109 -14.25 -4.23 8.60
C ASP A 109 -13.37 -5.30 7.92
N GLY A 110 -13.37 -6.52 8.43
CA GLY A 110 -12.58 -7.63 7.89
C GLY A 110 -12.89 -7.90 6.42
N ARG A 111 -14.17 -7.86 6.05
CA ARG A 111 -14.62 -8.04 4.66
C ARG A 111 -14.10 -6.93 3.75
N THR A 112 -14.16 -5.69 4.20
CA THR A 112 -13.75 -4.49 3.44
C THR A 112 -12.24 -4.49 3.26
N ILE A 113 -11.45 -4.83 4.28
CA ILE A 113 -9.98 -4.94 4.17
C ILE A 113 -9.58 -5.96 3.08
N HIS A 114 -10.22 -7.13 3.05
CA HIS A 114 -9.99 -8.12 2.00
C HIS A 114 -10.48 -7.62 0.62
N GLY A 115 -11.60 -6.91 0.59
CA GLY A 115 -12.15 -6.30 -0.62
C GLY A 115 -11.21 -5.26 -1.25
N VAL A 116 -10.72 -4.30 -0.47
CA VAL A 116 -9.82 -3.23 -0.95
C VAL A 116 -8.44 -3.76 -1.36
N ALA A 117 -8.01 -4.90 -0.78
CA ALA A 117 -6.78 -5.58 -1.19
C ALA A 117 -6.97 -6.44 -2.47
N SER A 118 -8.21 -6.66 -2.91
CA SER A 118 -8.54 -7.49 -4.07
C SER A 118 -8.64 -6.64 -5.35
N LEU A 119 -7.49 -6.16 -5.84
CA LEU A 119 -7.42 -5.29 -7.02
C LEU A 119 -7.91 -5.96 -8.30
N ASN A 120 -8.44 -5.15 -9.23
CA ASN A 120 -8.89 -5.63 -10.53
C ASN A 120 -7.74 -6.17 -11.40
N LYS A 121 -8.07 -7.01 -12.37
CA LYS A 121 -7.08 -7.71 -13.22
C LYS A 121 -6.14 -6.75 -13.97
N GLY A 122 -6.63 -5.60 -14.43
CA GLY A 122 -5.82 -4.63 -15.16
C GLY A 122 -4.72 -4.05 -14.28
N VAL A 123 -5.08 -3.56 -13.10
CA VAL A 123 -4.13 -3.01 -12.13
C VAL A 123 -3.13 -4.08 -11.67
N ARG A 124 -3.58 -5.31 -11.40
CA ARG A 124 -2.66 -6.42 -11.03
C ARG A 124 -1.61 -6.70 -12.09
N LYS A 125 -2.00 -6.73 -13.38
CA LYS A 125 -1.04 -6.91 -14.48
C LYS A 125 -0.03 -5.77 -14.55
N SER A 126 -0.45 -4.53 -14.36
CA SER A 126 0.47 -3.38 -14.38
C SER A 126 1.45 -3.42 -13.20
N LEU A 127 1.01 -3.84 -12.02
CA LEU A 127 1.88 -4.05 -10.86
C LEU A 127 2.92 -5.15 -11.13
N GLU A 128 2.51 -6.26 -11.74
CA GLU A 128 3.37 -7.39 -12.09
C GLU A 128 4.43 -7.03 -13.14
N ASN A 129 4.07 -6.17 -14.11
CA ASN A 129 4.93 -5.77 -15.22
C ASN A 129 5.76 -4.51 -14.96
N GLU A 130 5.57 -3.84 -13.82
CA GLU A 130 6.31 -2.63 -13.49
C GLU A 130 7.79 -2.96 -13.25
N THR A 131 8.66 -2.15 -13.85
CA THR A 131 10.12 -2.28 -13.73
C THR A 131 10.77 -1.04 -13.17
N ALA A 132 10.08 0.10 -13.17
CA ALA A 132 10.59 1.33 -12.62
C ALA A 132 10.79 1.22 -11.10
N ILE A 133 11.89 1.78 -10.63
CA ILE A 133 12.25 1.87 -9.22
C ILE A 133 12.61 3.33 -8.96
N TYR A 134 11.99 3.91 -7.93
CA TYR A 134 12.43 5.19 -7.41
C TYR A 134 13.81 5.06 -6.79
N THR A 135 14.77 5.78 -7.34
CA THR A 135 16.10 5.94 -6.77
C THR A 135 16.38 7.42 -6.58
N VAL A 136 17.44 7.76 -5.86
CA VAL A 136 17.87 9.17 -5.75
C VAL A 136 18.18 9.75 -7.13
N ASP A 137 18.74 8.93 -8.02
CA ASP A 137 19.17 9.36 -9.36
C ASP A 137 18.03 9.35 -10.39
N ASN A 138 16.92 8.65 -10.11
CA ASN A 138 15.75 8.58 -10.99
C ASN A 138 14.45 8.84 -10.22
N PRO A 139 14.13 10.11 -9.92
CA PRO A 139 12.88 10.47 -9.28
C PRO A 139 11.72 10.51 -10.30
N VAL A 140 10.63 9.80 -10.02
CA VAL A 140 9.36 9.88 -10.78
C VAL A 140 8.39 10.88 -10.12
N PHE A 141 7.71 11.71 -10.89
CA PHE A 141 6.79 12.70 -10.35
C PHE A 141 5.41 12.56 -11.00
N ILE A 142 4.36 12.87 -10.25
CA ILE A 142 3.07 13.19 -10.86
C ILE A 142 3.25 14.54 -11.53
N HIS A 143 3.28 14.56 -12.86
CA HIS A 143 3.36 15.80 -13.62
C HIS A 143 1.99 16.46 -13.65
N GLY A 144 1.83 17.58 -12.95
CA GLY A 144 0.73 18.50 -13.22
C GLY A 144 1.00 19.25 -14.51
N SER A 145 0.00 19.40 -15.38
CA SER A 145 0.13 20.18 -16.62
C SER A 145 0.33 21.67 -16.39
N GLY A 146 0.16 22.16 -15.15
CA GLY A 146 0.23 23.58 -14.81
C GLY A 146 -0.92 24.36 -15.47
N ILE A 147 -1.53 25.29 -14.75
CA ILE A 147 -2.37 26.27 -15.43
C ILE A 147 -1.38 27.22 -16.12
N LYS A 148 -1.32 27.19 -17.46
CA LYS A 148 -0.67 28.27 -18.22
C LYS A 148 -1.34 29.55 -17.73
N THR A 149 -0.64 30.35 -16.93
CA THR A 149 -1.15 31.65 -16.50
C THR A 149 -1.43 32.43 -17.78
N LEU A 150 -2.71 32.65 -18.08
CA LEU A 150 -3.11 33.60 -19.10
C LEU A 150 -2.78 34.97 -18.53
N VAL A 151 -1.66 35.54 -18.99
CA VAL A 151 -1.35 36.96 -18.86
C VAL A 151 -2.00 37.67 -20.04
#